data_AF-A0A841H746-F1
#
_entry.id   AF-A0A841H746-F1
#
_cell.length_a   1.000
_cell.length_b   1.000
_cell.length_c   1.000
_cell.angle_alpha   90.00
_cell.angle_beta   90.00
_cell.angle_gamma   90.00
#
_symmetry.space_group_name_H-M   'P 1'
#
loop_
_entity.id
_entity.type
_entity.pdbx_description
1 polymer ?
#
loop_
_entity_poly.entity_id
_entity_poly.type
_entity_poly.pdbx_seq_one_letter_code
_entity_poly.pdbx_strand_id
1 'polypeptide(L)'
;MTHSEADTADYGLRFVLVAFGPGGVTEVARSRGMADSEWLEPVFFGDGDCQFVLADTGAETSWGLEAFRLCHDSLTALGPINVSLPAGDASTEVAENPLPFARMRRDSSGVVVEFGTDLVLWITDPSTRAVHDSIVNMEEGRPITFRLAGGSFHRMGRE
;
A
#
# COMPACT_ATOMS: atom_id res chain seq x y z
N MET A 1 36.99 4.01 23.17
CA MET A 1 35.61 3.74 22.74
C MET A 1 35.61 2.37 22.11
N THR A 2 35.10 1.38 22.83
CA THR A 2 34.86 0.03 22.32
C THR A 2 33.57 0.09 21.50
N HIS A 3 33.66 -0.03 20.18
CA HIS A 3 32.51 -0.36 19.35
C HIS A 3 32.04 -1.76 19.76
N SER A 4 30.87 -1.87 20.38
CA SER A 4 30.24 -3.18 20.57
C SER A 4 29.79 -3.71 19.22
N GLU A 5 30.17 -4.95 18.92
CA GLU A 5 29.76 -5.76 17.76
C GLU A 5 28.25 -6.12 17.78
N ALA A 6 27.37 -5.24 18.28
CA ALA A 6 25.94 -5.49 18.46
C ALA A 6 25.04 -4.81 17.42
N ASP A 7 25.57 -3.96 16.54
CA ASP A 7 24.79 -3.19 15.57
C ASP A 7 25.06 -3.58 14.10
N THR A 8 25.24 -4.87 13.81
CA THR A 8 24.90 -5.37 12.47
C THR A 8 23.42 -5.66 12.45
N ALA A 9 22.60 -4.60 12.38
CA ALA A 9 21.17 -4.74 12.15
C ALA A 9 20.98 -5.57 10.88
N ASP A 10 20.25 -6.67 10.99
CA ASP A 10 19.89 -7.50 9.85
C ASP A 10 18.88 -6.70 9.00
N TYR A 11 19.40 -5.97 8.02
CA TYR A 11 18.65 -5.27 6.96
C TYR A 11 18.01 -6.25 5.96
N GLY A 12 17.93 -7.54 6.31
CA GLY A 12 17.48 -8.62 5.45
C GLY A 12 15.98 -8.60 5.13
N LEU A 13 15.59 -9.51 4.24
CA LEU A 13 14.22 -9.67 3.77
C LEU A 13 13.26 -9.96 4.94
N ARG A 14 12.19 -9.16 5.05
CA ARG A 14 11.07 -9.47 5.94
C ARG A 14 10.13 -10.46 5.23
N PHE A 15 9.79 -11.54 5.92
CA PHE A 15 8.79 -12.51 5.47
C PHE A 15 7.57 -12.40 6.36
N VAL A 16 6.39 -12.38 5.74
CA VAL A 16 5.10 -12.49 6.41
C VAL A 16 4.44 -13.78 5.92
N LEU A 17 4.17 -14.69 6.85
CA LEU A 17 3.40 -15.90 6.58
C LEU A 17 1.96 -15.66 7.02
N VAL A 18 1.03 -15.82 6.10
CA VAL A 18 -0.41 -15.69 6.36
C VAL A 18 -1.14 -16.99 6.07
N ALA A 19 -2.19 -17.24 6.84
CA ALA A 19 -3.15 -18.31 6.60
C ALA A 19 -4.48 -17.71 6.13
N PHE A 20 -5.05 -18.33 5.10
CA PHE A 20 -6.37 -17.98 4.56
C PHE A 20 -7.41 -18.95 5.09
N GLY A 21 -8.52 -18.45 5.63
CA GLY A 21 -9.59 -19.29 6.15
C GLY A 21 -10.96 -18.60 6.16
N PRO A 22 -12.01 -19.28 6.68
CA PRO A 22 -13.38 -18.75 6.71
C PRO A 22 -13.55 -17.41 7.45
N GLY A 23 -12.62 -17.07 8.34
CA GLY A 23 -12.57 -15.80 9.07
C GLY A 23 -11.77 -14.68 8.38
N GLY A 24 -11.26 -14.93 7.17
CA GLY A 24 -10.38 -14.01 6.45
C GLY A 24 -8.91 -14.43 6.53
N VAL A 25 -8.03 -13.43 6.55
CA VAL A 25 -6.57 -13.63 6.55
C VAL A 25 -6.04 -13.47 7.96
N THR A 26 -5.22 -14.41 8.41
CA THR A 26 -4.57 -14.37 9.72
C THR A 26 -3.07 -14.45 9.53
N GLU A 27 -2.33 -13.52 10.14
CA GLU A 27 -0.87 -13.63 10.21
C GLU A 27 -0.50 -14.81 11.11
N VAL A 28 0.31 -15.74 10.58
CA VAL A 28 0.79 -16.94 11.27
C VAL A 28 2.16 -16.70 11.87
N ALA A 29 3.04 -16.04 11.11
CA ALA A 29 4.40 -15.76 11.54
C ALA A 29 4.96 -14.57 10.76
N ARG A 30 5.89 -13.86 11.39
CA ARG A 30 6.65 -12.77 10.79
C ARG A 30 8.12 -12.90 11.19
N SER A 31 9.03 -12.80 10.21
CA SER A 31 10.46 -12.79 10.53
C SER A 31 10.88 -11.46 11.16
N ARG A 32 11.93 -11.51 11.99
CA ARG A 32 12.63 -10.30 12.41
C ARG A 32 13.51 -9.87 11.24
N GLY A 33 13.15 -8.77 10.58
CA GLY A 33 13.96 -8.10 9.57
C GLY A 33 13.55 -6.64 9.57
N MET A 34 14.52 -5.72 9.62
CA MET A 34 14.29 -4.28 9.50
C MET A 34 14.68 -3.87 8.08
N ALA A 35 13.73 -3.95 7.14
CA ALA A 35 13.56 -2.75 6.34
C ALA A 35 12.98 -1.72 7.32
N ASP A 36 13.55 -0.53 7.40
CA ASP A 36 13.25 0.53 8.39
C ASP A 36 11.78 0.99 8.40
N SER A 37 10.91 0.37 7.60
CA SER A 37 9.48 0.49 7.67
C SER A 37 8.92 -0.35 8.82
N GLU A 38 8.66 0.31 9.94
CA GLU A 38 7.79 -0.20 11.02
C GLU A 38 6.34 -0.51 10.55
N TRP A 39 6.03 -0.29 9.26
CA TRP A 39 4.66 -0.09 8.76
C TRP A 39 4.24 -1.01 7.60
N LEU A 40 4.97 -2.09 7.30
CA LEU A 40 4.62 -3.02 6.20
C LEU A 40 3.65 -4.10 6.67
N GLU A 41 2.43 -3.74 7.05
CA GLU A 41 1.34 -4.71 7.22
C GLU A 41 0.50 -4.73 5.94
N PRO A 42 0.71 -5.69 5.02
CA PRO A 42 -0.07 -5.74 3.80
C PRO A 42 -1.55 -5.93 4.14
N VAL A 43 -2.42 -5.23 3.41
CA VAL A 43 -3.86 -5.45 3.50
C VAL A 43 -4.22 -6.58 2.56
N PHE A 44 -4.89 -7.61 3.09
CA PHE A 44 -5.36 -8.74 2.31
C PHE A 44 -6.88 -8.69 2.14
N PHE A 45 -7.35 -9.08 0.96
CA PHE A 45 -8.77 -9.25 0.66
C PHE A 45 -9.02 -10.53 -0.14
N GLY A 46 -9.92 -11.38 0.34
CA GLY A 46 -10.24 -12.66 -0.30
C GLY A 46 -11.28 -12.54 -1.41
N ASP A 47 -11.03 -13.24 -2.52
CA ASP A 47 -11.93 -13.31 -3.67
C ASP A 47 -11.88 -14.71 -4.32
N GLY A 48 -12.72 -15.62 -3.80
CA GLY A 48 -12.72 -17.02 -4.21
C GLY A 48 -11.38 -17.69 -3.95
N ASP A 49 -10.81 -18.32 -4.98
CA ASP A 49 -9.52 -19.03 -4.91
C ASP A 49 -8.29 -18.09 -4.97
N CYS A 50 -8.52 -16.78 -5.13
CA CYS A 50 -7.48 -15.77 -5.18
C CYS A 50 -7.58 -14.80 -4.00
N GLN A 51 -6.47 -14.12 -3.75
CA GLN A 51 -6.32 -13.12 -2.71
C GLN A 51 -5.73 -11.88 -3.35
N PHE A 52 -6.29 -10.72 -3.02
CA PHE A 52 -5.70 -9.45 -3.35
C PHE A 52 -4.86 -8.97 -2.18
N VAL A 53 -3.69 -8.43 -2.50
CA VAL A 53 -2.74 -7.90 -1.52
C VAL A 53 -2.47 -6.45 -1.90
N LEU A 54 -2.56 -5.55 -0.93
CA LEU A 54 -2.06 -4.18 -1.06
C LEU A 54 -0.90 -4.03 -0.10
N ALA A 55 0.25 -3.61 -0.60
CA ALA A 55 1.44 -3.42 0.20
C ALA A 55 2.08 -2.07 -0.10
N ASP A 56 2.62 -1.43 0.93
CA ASP A 56 3.53 -0.31 0.74
C ASP A 56 4.87 -0.83 0.20
N THR A 57 5.46 -0.10 -0.73
CA THR A 57 6.71 -0.49 -1.41
C THR A 57 7.93 0.31 -0.93
N GLY A 58 7.73 1.18 0.05
CA GLY A 58 8.74 2.00 0.68
C GLY A 58 9.63 1.25 1.67
N ALA A 59 10.89 1.66 1.73
CA ALA A 59 11.88 1.10 2.66
C ALA A 59 11.95 1.90 3.97
N GLU A 60 12.05 3.24 3.88
CA GLU A 60 12.18 4.15 5.03
C GLU A 60 10.94 5.06 5.17
N THR A 61 10.34 5.41 4.04
CA THR A 61 9.16 6.27 3.91
C THR A 61 8.23 5.66 2.87
N SER A 62 6.93 6.00 2.89
CA SER A 62 6.00 5.47 1.89
C SER A 62 6.41 5.92 0.49
N TRP A 63 6.58 4.99 -0.44
CA TRP A 63 6.80 5.27 -1.87
C TRP A 63 5.55 5.00 -2.70
N GLY A 64 4.43 4.74 -2.02
CA GLY A 64 3.18 4.35 -2.62
C GLY A 64 2.93 2.86 -2.48
N LEU A 65 1.73 2.49 -2.89
CA LEU A 65 1.22 1.15 -2.71
C LEU A 65 1.32 0.37 -4.02
N GLU A 66 1.57 -0.92 -3.95
CA GLU A 66 1.46 -1.85 -5.06
C GLU A 66 0.38 -2.87 -4.73
N ALA A 67 -0.51 -3.11 -5.69
CA ALA A 67 -1.53 -4.14 -5.55
C ALA A 67 -1.08 -5.41 -6.28
N PHE A 68 -1.34 -6.55 -5.67
CA PHE A 68 -1.03 -7.87 -6.22
C PHE A 68 -2.26 -8.77 -6.18
N ARG A 69 -2.25 -9.78 -7.04
CA ARG A 69 -3.14 -10.94 -6.98
C ARG A 69 -2.32 -12.18 -6.70
N LEU A 70 -2.59 -12.83 -5.58
CA LEU A 70 -2.05 -14.12 -5.20
C LEU A 70 -3.10 -15.19 -5.47
N CYS A 71 -2.85 -16.08 -6.43
CA CYS A 71 -3.70 -17.25 -6.68
C CYS A 71 -2.82 -18.49 -6.60
N HIS A 72 -3.18 -19.43 -5.72
CA HIS A 72 -2.38 -20.63 -5.44
C HIS A 72 -0.91 -20.29 -5.10
N ASP A 73 0.01 -20.55 -6.02
CA ASP A 73 1.46 -20.35 -5.89
C ASP A 73 1.99 -19.13 -6.69
N SER A 74 1.09 -18.36 -7.32
CA SER A 74 1.44 -17.31 -8.26
C SER A 74 1.06 -15.93 -7.73
N LEU A 75 2.05 -15.04 -7.61
CA LEU A 75 1.86 -13.62 -7.29
C LEU A 75 1.97 -12.79 -8.57
N THR A 76 0.91 -12.06 -8.90
CA THR A 76 0.85 -11.19 -10.10
C THR A 76 0.69 -9.74 -9.67
N ALA A 77 1.58 -8.86 -10.12
CA ALA A 77 1.40 -7.42 -9.93
C ALA A 77 0.19 -6.91 -10.73
N LEU A 78 -0.65 -6.09 -10.09
CA LEU A 78 -1.82 -5.45 -10.70
C LEU A 78 -1.56 -3.98 -11.03
N GLY A 79 -0.49 -3.42 -10.47
CA GLY A 79 -0.05 -2.06 -10.73
C GLY A 79 -0.04 -1.20 -9.46
N PRO A 80 0.64 -0.05 -9.56
CA PRO A 80 0.83 0.85 -8.44
C PRO A 80 -0.39 1.73 -8.18
N ILE A 81 -0.46 2.23 -6.94
CA ILE A 81 -1.33 3.31 -6.49
C ILE A 81 -0.42 4.35 -5.83
N ASN A 82 -0.13 5.42 -6.56
CA ASN A 82 0.81 6.47 -6.16
C ASN A 82 0.15 7.44 -5.16
N VAL A 83 0.04 7.01 -3.92
CA VAL A 83 -0.61 7.73 -2.81
C VAL A 83 0.26 7.77 -1.57
N SER A 84 0.16 8.85 -0.79
CA SER A 84 0.57 8.93 0.61
C SER A 84 -0.46 9.66 1.45
N LEU A 85 -0.25 9.72 2.76
CA LEU A 85 -0.94 10.70 3.59
C LEU A 85 -0.28 12.08 3.46
N PRO A 86 -1.02 13.18 3.70
CA PRO A 86 -0.43 14.49 3.91
C PRO A 86 0.53 14.46 5.10
N ALA A 87 1.68 15.09 4.98
CA ALA A 87 2.60 15.23 6.11
C ALA A 87 1.92 15.99 7.26
N GLY A 88 1.98 15.44 8.48
CA GLY A 88 1.36 16.03 9.67
C GLY A 88 1.96 17.37 10.09
N ASP A 89 3.23 17.63 9.73
CA ASP A 89 3.88 18.93 9.91
C ASP A 89 4.72 19.33 8.68
N ALA A 90 4.89 20.64 8.47
CA ALA A 90 5.66 21.16 7.34
C ALA A 90 7.19 20.93 7.46
N SER A 91 7.65 20.37 8.57
CA SER A 91 9.07 20.09 8.82
C SER A 91 9.49 18.66 8.47
N THR A 92 8.52 17.77 8.25
CA THR A 92 8.71 16.38 7.87
C THR A 92 8.25 16.21 6.42
N GLU A 93 9.18 16.28 5.47
CA GLU A 93 8.91 15.93 4.06
C GLU A 93 8.70 14.42 3.84
N VAL A 94 8.38 13.69 4.91
CA VAL A 94 8.27 12.24 4.91
C VAL A 94 6.85 11.85 4.54
N ALA A 95 6.71 11.22 3.38
CA ALA A 95 5.47 10.59 2.97
C ALA A 95 5.06 9.50 3.97
N GLU A 96 3.90 9.67 4.60
CA GLU A 96 3.32 8.72 5.54
C GLU A 96 2.49 7.64 4.82
N ASN A 97 2.50 6.42 5.38
CA ASN A 97 1.88 5.24 4.78
C ASN A 97 0.34 5.30 4.85
N PRO A 98 -0.39 5.27 3.71
CA PRO A 98 -1.85 5.33 3.69
C PRO A 98 -2.53 3.97 3.90
N LEU A 99 -1.78 2.87 3.95
CA LEU A 99 -2.27 1.50 4.03
C LEU A 99 -3.22 1.22 5.23
N PRO A 100 -3.01 1.78 6.45
CA PRO A 100 -3.94 1.59 7.58
C PRO A 100 -5.35 2.12 7.32
N PHE A 101 -5.52 3.02 6.34
CA PHE A 101 -6.79 3.63 5.96
C PHE A 101 -7.37 3.00 4.69
N ALA A 102 -6.67 2.03 4.10
CA ALA A 102 -7.04 1.39 2.85
C ALA A 102 -7.97 0.19 3.08
N ARG A 103 -8.93 0.02 2.18
CA ARG A 103 -9.77 -1.16 2.07
C ARG A 103 -9.83 -1.62 0.63
N MET A 104 -9.53 -2.89 0.39
CA MET A 104 -9.75 -3.51 -0.91
C MET A 104 -11.09 -4.24 -0.94
N ARG A 105 -11.75 -4.21 -2.11
CA ARG A 105 -12.92 -5.04 -2.41
C ARG A 105 -13.00 -5.34 -3.91
N ARG A 106 -13.86 -6.27 -4.29
CA ARG A 106 -14.27 -6.49 -5.68
C ARG A 106 -15.74 -6.14 -5.85
N ASP A 107 -16.08 -5.45 -6.92
CA ASP A 107 -17.46 -5.26 -7.37
C ASP A 107 -17.64 -5.75 -8.82
N SER A 108 -18.81 -5.48 -9.40
CA SER A 108 -19.15 -5.88 -10.78
C SER A 108 -18.23 -5.28 -11.84
N SER A 109 -17.52 -4.19 -11.52
CA SER A 109 -16.64 -3.47 -12.44
C SER A 109 -15.16 -3.80 -12.25
N GLY A 110 -14.78 -4.45 -11.15
CA GLY A 110 -13.42 -4.92 -10.93
C GLY A 110 -12.93 -4.77 -9.49
N VAL A 111 -11.61 -4.72 -9.34
CA VAL A 111 -10.95 -4.49 -8.05
C VAL A 111 -11.03 -3.00 -7.72
N VAL A 112 -11.41 -2.71 -6.49
CA VAL A 112 -11.56 -1.36 -5.96
C VAL A 112 -10.75 -1.22 -4.68
N VAL A 113 -10.04 -0.12 -4.56
CA VAL A 113 -9.33 0.29 -3.34
C VAL A 113 -9.92 1.60 -2.85
N GLU A 114 -10.35 1.63 -1.60
CA GLU A 114 -10.98 2.76 -0.93
C GLU A 114 -10.07 3.24 0.19
N PHE A 115 -9.93 4.55 0.36
CA PHE A 115 -9.20 5.16 1.45
C PHE A 115 -10.13 6.04 2.29
N GLY A 116 -10.19 5.74 3.59
CA GLY A 116 -10.98 6.47 4.57
C GLY A 116 -10.27 7.68 5.18
N THR A 117 -9.36 8.32 4.43
CA THR A 117 -8.62 9.51 4.85
C THR A 117 -8.24 10.37 3.64
N ASP A 118 -7.83 11.61 3.88
CA ASP A 118 -7.26 12.50 2.86
C ASP A 118 -5.93 11.93 2.36
N LEU A 119 -5.65 12.10 1.07
CA LEU A 119 -4.45 11.57 0.43
C LEU A 119 -3.69 12.67 -0.30
N VAL A 120 -2.40 12.46 -0.47
CA VAL A 120 -1.57 13.13 -1.47
C VAL A 120 -1.39 12.17 -2.64
N LEU A 121 -1.72 12.61 -3.85
CA LEU A 121 -1.45 11.87 -5.08
C LEU A 121 -0.17 12.33 -5.71
N TRP A 122 0.72 11.41 -6.07
CA TRP A 122 1.87 11.72 -6.91
C TRP A 122 1.54 11.46 -8.37
N ILE A 123 1.47 12.54 -9.13
CA ILE A 123 1.20 12.51 -10.55
C ILE A 123 2.55 12.76 -11.24
N THR A 124 3.07 11.74 -11.91
CA THR A 124 4.23 11.93 -12.78
C THR A 124 3.74 12.38 -14.16
N ASP A 125 4.11 13.59 -14.57
CA ASP A 125 3.88 14.05 -15.93
C ASP A 125 4.74 13.20 -16.89
N PRO A 126 4.13 12.43 -17.81
CA PRO A 126 4.87 11.53 -18.68
C PRO A 126 5.79 12.27 -19.67
N SER A 127 5.52 13.55 -19.96
CA SER A 127 6.28 14.35 -20.92
C SER A 127 7.53 14.98 -20.29
N THR A 128 7.44 15.41 -19.03
CA THR A 128 8.52 16.10 -18.31
C THR A 128 9.21 15.23 -17.28
N ARG A 129 8.59 14.10 -16.90
CA ARG A 129 8.92 13.28 -15.72
C ARG A 129 8.89 14.07 -14.40
N ALA A 130 8.29 15.26 -14.39
CA ALA A 130 8.07 16.02 -13.17
C ALA A 130 7.05 15.29 -12.30
N VAL A 131 7.31 15.22 -11.00
CA VAL A 131 6.36 14.72 -10.01
C VAL A 131 5.62 15.92 -9.45
N HIS A 132 4.30 15.91 -9.58
CA HIS A 132 3.40 16.85 -8.94
C HIS A 132 2.64 16.14 -7.83
N ASP A 133 2.51 16.80 -6.70
CA ASP A 133 1.62 16.38 -5.63
C ASP A 133 0.28 17.11 -5.72
N SER A 134 -0.80 16.39 -5.48
CA SER A 134 -2.13 16.97 -5.32
C SER A 134 -2.77 16.38 -4.09
N ILE A 135 -3.16 17.23 -3.15
CA ILE A 135 -4.01 16.82 -2.05
C ILE A 135 -5.40 16.49 -2.60
N VAL A 136 -5.91 15.33 -2.22
CA VAL A 136 -7.28 14.89 -2.46
C VAL A 136 -7.92 14.69 -1.09
N ASN A 137 -8.93 15.50 -0.82
CA ASN A 137 -9.67 15.40 0.43
C ASN A 137 -10.83 14.42 0.28
N MET A 138 -11.15 13.72 1.37
CA MET A 138 -12.45 13.10 1.54
C MET A 138 -13.52 14.18 1.52
N GLU A 139 -14.62 13.89 0.83
CA GLU A 139 -15.76 14.79 0.76
C GLU A 139 -16.93 14.15 1.51
N GLU A 140 -17.48 14.85 2.50
CA GLU A 140 -18.69 14.42 3.21
C GLU A 140 -18.60 12.99 3.80
N GLY A 141 -17.41 12.59 4.24
CA GLY A 141 -17.17 11.24 4.80
C GLY A 141 -17.12 10.11 3.77
N ARG A 142 -17.10 10.43 2.46
CA ARG A 142 -16.96 9.43 1.40
C ARG A 142 -15.49 9.06 1.19
N PRO A 143 -15.16 7.77 1.05
CA PRO A 143 -13.79 7.34 0.82
C PRO A 143 -13.29 7.73 -0.58
N ILE A 144 -12.01 8.02 -0.68
CA ILE A 144 -11.33 8.21 -1.98
C ILE A 144 -11.20 6.83 -2.63
N THR A 145 -11.70 6.70 -3.85
CA THR A 145 -11.84 5.40 -4.51
C THR A 145 -10.96 5.29 -5.76
N PHE A 146 -10.26 4.17 -5.89
CA PHE A 146 -9.48 3.78 -7.05
C PHE A 146 -10.00 2.47 -7.61
N ARG A 147 -10.04 2.35 -8.94
CA ARG A 147 -10.51 1.14 -9.64
C ARG A 147 -9.47 0.64 -10.62
N LEU A 148 -9.24 -0.66 -10.63
CA LEU A 148 -8.37 -1.32 -11.61
C LEU A 148 -9.07 -1.36 -12.98
N ALA A 149 -8.50 -0.70 -13.98
CA ALA A 149 -8.96 -0.77 -15.37
C ALA A 149 -7.77 -0.69 -16.33
N GLY A 150 -7.71 -1.63 -17.29
CA GLY A 150 -6.63 -1.66 -18.28
C GLY A 150 -5.24 -1.93 -17.71
N GLY A 151 -5.13 -2.58 -16.54
CA GLY A 151 -3.86 -2.88 -15.89
C GLY A 151 -3.27 -1.75 -15.04
N SER A 152 -4.07 -0.72 -14.75
CA SER A 152 -3.68 0.36 -13.82
C SER A 152 -4.86 0.79 -12.96
N PHE A 153 -4.57 1.34 -11.78
CA PHE A 153 -5.60 1.95 -10.93
C PHE A 153 -5.89 3.37 -11.38
N HIS A 154 -7.18 3.69 -11.49
CA HIS A 154 -7.66 5.02 -11.83
C HIS A 154 -8.49 5.56 -10.68
N ARG A 155 -8.21 6.80 -10.26
CA ARG A 155 -9.07 7.49 -9.31
C ARG A 155 -10.45 7.67 -9.94
N MET A 156 -11.48 7.25 -9.21
CA MET A 156 -12.86 7.46 -9.61
C MET A 156 -13.28 8.89 -9.28
N GLY A 157 -13.90 9.57 -10.25
CA GLY A 157 -14.56 10.86 -10.02
C GLY A 157 -15.85 10.71 -9.22
N ARG A 158 -16.58 11.82 -9.04
CA ARG A 158 -17.95 11.77 -8.49
C ARG A 158 -18.84 11.00 -9.48
N GLU A 159 -19.41 9.89 -9.01
CA GLU A 159 -20.64 9.31 -9.61
C GLU A 159 -21.87 10.02 -9.05
#